data_AF-A0A4U8VXF8-F1
#
_entry.id   AF-A0A4U8VXF8-F1
#
_cell.length_a   1.000
_cell.length_b   1.000
_cell.length_c   1.000
_cell.angle_alpha   90.00
_cell.angle_beta   90.00
_cell.angle_gamma   90.00
#
_symmetry.space_group_name_H-M   'P 1'
#
loop_
_entity.id
_entity.type
_entity.pdbx_description
1 polymer ?
#
loop_
_entity_poly.entity_id
_entity_poly.type
_entity_poly.pdbx_seq_one_letter_code
_entity_poly.pdbx_strand_id
1 'polypeptide(L)'
;MATTTTPARQTAADSDEQEGPKRRRGWVRLEFGGLVGALVLIWLSLTPSLLPRDALFQGVVTGAAAAVGYGLGVLVAAIIRWMLHREQPRPARVLTWWVLAGIAVAGTVLMLIWFAGWQDELRTLMGVSGLSIWSYPIILVVAVVVFALLVALVRAVIAVTRWVAQLLTTVLPARVAVVAGSVLVAIALVAVLDGVLANGAMSVLNNTFAAVNQETDADNPAPTLPERSGGPGSLVTWDSLGRQGRIFVGNGPTVEQLTEFNGRPAMMPIRTYTGLASAETVRAEAELAVAELDRAGGFDRAVIGVATTTGTGWINQSTASALEYLY
;
A
#
# COMPACT_ATOMS: atom_id res chain seq x y z
N MET A 1 17.61 24.06 96.16
CA MET A 1 18.74 23.12 96.08
C MET A 1 19.11 23.01 94.60
N ALA A 2 20.35 23.37 94.26
CA ALA A 2 20.93 23.40 92.90
C ALA A 2 20.84 22.04 92.21
N THR A 3 20.80 21.91 90.87
CA THR A 3 21.95 22.06 89.93
C THR A 3 21.42 22.03 88.46
N THR A 4 21.64 23.07 87.65
CA THR A 4 22.65 23.23 86.56
C THR A 4 22.48 22.45 85.23
N THR A 5 22.31 23.23 84.14
CA THR A 5 23.08 23.24 82.87
C THR A 5 22.59 22.48 81.61
N THR A 6 22.18 23.32 80.64
CA THR A 6 22.07 23.29 79.16
C THR A 6 23.28 22.64 78.39
N PRO A 7 23.33 22.54 77.03
CA PRO A 7 22.42 22.05 75.96
C PRO A 7 23.06 20.91 75.11
N ALA A 8 22.30 20.23 74.21
CA ALA A 8 22.88 19.64 72.98
C ALA A 8 21.85 19.28 71.88
N ARG A 9 22.00 19.98 70.75
CA ARG A 9 22.11 19.43 69.37
C ARG A 9 20.90 18.75 68.69
N GLN A 10 20.38 19.49 67.71
CA GLN A 10 19.81 19.06 66.42
C GLN A 10 19.92 17.56 66.07
N THR A 11 18.77 16.95 65.77
CA THR A 11 18.62 16.06 64.61
C THR A 11 17.35 16.44 63.87
N ALA A 12 17.54 17.18 62.78
CA ALA A 12 16.61 17.17 61.66
C ALA A 12 16.63 15.76 61.07
N ALA A 13 15.50 15.04 61.15
CA ALA A 13 15.29 13.78 60.46
C ALA A 13 13.79 13.54 60.27
N ASP A 14 13.46 13.17 59.03
CA ASP A 14 12.28 12.42 58.61
C ASP A 14 10.92 13.11 58.57
N SER A 15 10.73 13.89 57.51
CA SER A 15 9.63 13.60 56.58
C SER A 15 10.00 14.08 55.17
N ASP A 16 11.06 13.51 54.60
CA ASP A 16 11.29 13.58 53.15
C ASP A 16 10.14 12.83 52.47
N GLU A 17 9.27 13.60 51.82
CA GLU A 17 8.39 13.14 50.76
C GLU A 17 9.22 12.32 49.77
N GLN A 18 9.04 10.99 49.79
CA GLN A 18 9.58 10.11 48.77
C GLN A 18 8.84 10.37 47.44
N GLU A 19 9.22 11.44 46.74
CA GLU A 19 9.04 11.55 45.30
C GLU A 19 9.89 10.46 44.64
N GLY A 20 9.29 9.29 44.43
CA GLY A 20 9.92 8.19 43.71
C GLY A 20 10.44 8.66 42.33
N PRO A 21 11.61 8.19 41.89
CA PRO A 21 12.24 8.71 40.68
C PRO A 21 11.33 8.47 39.47
N LYS A 22 10.86 9.57 38.86
CA LYS A 22 10.16 9.62 37.57
C LYS A 22 11.05 8.95 36.51
N ARG A 23 10.92 7.62 36.39
CA ARG A 23 11.62 6.79 35.40
C ARG A 23 11.35 7.36 34.01
N ARG A 24 12.35 8.02 33.44
CA ARG A 24 12.38 8.41 32.03
C ARG A 24 12.13 7.16 31.19
N ARG A 25 10.89 7.03 30.71
CA ARG A 25 10.39 5.90 29.91
C ARG A 25 11.10 5.96 28.55
N GLY A 26 12.26 5.32 28.47
CA GLY A 26 13.14 5.37 27.30
C GLY A 26 12.40 5.03 26.01
N TRP A 27 12.51 5.92 25.03
CA TRP A 27 11.81 5.91 23.75
C TRP A 27 12.14 4.71 22.85
N VAL A 28 13.05 3.81 23.23
CA VAL A 28 13.61 2.77 22.34
C VAL A 28 13.57 1.35 22.94
N ARG A 29 12.61 1.05 23.83
CA ARG A 29 12.43 -0.36 24.24
C ARG A 29 11.67 -1.12 23.16
N LEU A 30 12.39 -1.91 22.37
CA LEU A 30 11.80 -2.90 21.47
C LEU A 30 11.15 -4.00 22.31
N GLU A 31 9.86 -4.27 22.10
CA GLU A 31 9.19 -5.39 22.75
C GLU A 31 9.58 -6.71 22.08
N PHE A 32 9.94 -7.71 22.88
CA PHE A 32 10.31 -9.06 22.41
C PHE A 32 9.24 -9.66 21.50
N GLY A 33 7.96 -9.57 21.91
CA GLY A 33 6.84 -10.08 21.11
C GLY A 33 6.75 -9.40 19.73
N GLY A 34 7.02 -8.09 19.67
CA GLY A 34 7.08 -7.36 18.40
C GLY A 34 8.20 -7.85 17.49
N LEU A 35 9.40 -8.11 18.03
CA LEU A 35 10.51 -8.61 17.22
C LEU A 35 10.25 -10.03 16.68
N VAL A 36 9.63 -10.89 17.47
CA VAL A 36 9.20 -12.22 16.99
C VAL A 36 8.19 -12.09 15.86
N GLY A 37 7.16 -11.25 16.03
CA GLY A 37 6.14 -11.03 15.00
C GLY A 37 6.73 -10.42 13.71
N ALA A 38 7.66 -9.47 13.85
CA ALA A 38 8.37 -8.88 12.72
C ALA A 38 9.18 -9.94 11.95
N LEU A 39 9.94 -10.78 12.66
CA LEU A 39 10.75 -11.83 12.06
C LEU A 39 9.92 -12.84 11.26
N VAL A 40 8.79 -13.29 11.83
CA VAL A 40 7.87 -14.21 11.15
C VAL A 40 7.33 -13.62 9.85
N LEU A 41 6.88 -12.36 9.87
CA LEU A 41 6.35 -11.73 8.65
C LEU A 41 7.43 -11.33 7.64
N ILE A 42 8.67 -11.06 8.09
CA ILE A 42 9.82 -10.92 7.17
C ILE A 42 10.01 -12.22 6.39
N TRP A 43 10.04 -13.37 7.07
CA TRP A 43 10.18 -14.66 6.41
C TRP A 43 9.01 -14.96 5.48
N LEU A 44 7.79 -14.63 5.88
CA LEU A 44 6.61 -14.77 5.02
C LEU A 44 6.69 -13.86 3.78
N SER A 45 7.23 -12.66 3.89
CA SER A 45 7.45 -11.74 2.76
C SER A 45 8.44 -12.29 1.72
N LEU A 46 9.35 -13.16 2.12
CA LEU A 46 10.33 -13.82 1.25
C LEU A 46 9.78 -15.08 0.56
N THR A 47 8.51 -15.45 0.80
CA THR A 47 7.86 -16.56 0.10
C THR A 47 7.54 -16.20 -1.36
N PRO A 48 7.36 -17.19 -2.25
CA PRO A 48 7.32 -16.96 -3.68
C PRO A 48 6.05 -16.20 -4.09
N SER A 49 6.21 -15.27 -5.03
CA SER A 49 5.12 -14.51 -5.65
C SER A 49 4.88 -14.97 -7.08
N LEU A 50 3.66 -14.78 -7.59
CA LEU A 50 3.29 -15.13 -8.97
C LEU A 50 4.06 -14.33 -10.04
N LEU A 51 4.58 -13.15 -9.68
CA LEU A 51 5.36 -12.29 -10.56
C LEU A 51 6.76 -12.07 -9.99
N PRO A 52 7.79 -11.97 -10.85
CA PRO A 52 9.13 -11.54 -10.43
C PRO A 52 9.06 -10.12 -9.85
N ARG A 53 9.52 -9.95 -8.61
CA ARG A 53 9.60 -8.64 -7.94
C ARG A 53 11.00 -8.06 -8.07
N ASP A 54 11.11 -6.77 -8.34
CA ASP A 54 12.40 -6.08 -8.29
C ASP A 54 12.92 -5.94 -6.84
N ALA A 55 14.17 -5.50 -6.71
CA ALA A 55 14.80 -5.34 -5.40
C ALA A 55 14.10 -4.27 -4.53
N LEU A 56 13.66 -3.16 -5.13
CA LEU A 56 13.05 -2.05 -4.41
C LEU A 56 11.69 -2.45 -3.84
N PHE A 57 10.82 -3.01 -4.68
CA PHE A 57 9.50 -3.47 -4.30
C PHE A 57 9.58 -4.56 -3.24
N GLN A 58 10.48 -5.53 -3.38
CA GLN A 58 10.67 -6.56 -2.36
C GLN A 58 11.14 -5.97 -1.03
N GLY A 59 12.02 -4.96 -1.06
CA GLY A 59 12.43 -4.22 0.13
C GLY A 59 11.24 -3.52 0.82
N VAL A 60 10.39 -2.83 0.04
CA VAL A 60 9.18 -2.17 0.56
C VAL A 60 8.22 -3.17 1.20
N VAL A 61 7.90 -4.26 0.50
CA VAL A 61 6.99 -5.29 1.03
C VAL A 61 7.56 -5.90 2.31
N THR A 62 8.86 -6.18 2.35
CA THR A 62 9.52 -6.77 3.53
C THR A 62 9.53 -5.81 4.72
N GLY A 63 9.82 -4.53 4.50
CA GLY A 63 9.78 -3.50 5.53
C GLY A 63 8.37 -3.26 6.08
N ALA A 64 7.36 -3.24 5.21
CA ALA A 64 5.96 -3.13 5.59
C ALA A 64 5.48 -4.35 6.38
N ALA A 65 5.80 -5.56 5.91
CA ALA A 65 5.49 -6.81 6.60
C ALA A 65 6.14 -6.85 7.99
N ALA A 66 7.40 -6.43 8.11
CA ALA A 66 8.09 -6.31 9.40
C ALA A 66 7.36 -5.36 10.35
N ALA A 67 6.88 -4.21 9.86
CA ALA A 67 6.18 -3.21 10.69
C ALA A 67 4.81 -3.73 11.18
N VAL A 68 4.05 -4.37 10.29
CA VAL A 68 2.79 -5.04 10.65
C VAL A 68 3.03 -6.16 11.66
N GLY A 69 4.04 -6.99 11.40
CA GLY A 69 4.42 -8.11 12.27
C GLY A 69 4.85 -7.63 13.64
N TYR A 70 5.58 -6.52 13.69
CA TYR A 70 5.93 -5.86 14.95
C TYR A 70 4.69 -5.41 15.72
N GLY A 71 3.75 -4.72 15.06
CA GLY A 71 2.50 -4.27 15.68
C GLY A 71 1.67 -5.44 16.22
N LEU A 72 1.48 -6.48 15.41
CA LEU A 72 0.75 -7.70 15.81
C LEU A 72 1.45 -8.42 16.96
N GLY A 73 2.77 -8.53 16.92
CA GLY A 73 3.55 -9.15 17.99
C GLY A 73 3.43 -8.42 19.33
N VAL A 74 3.38 -7.08 19.30
CA VAL A 74 3.10 -6.25 20.48
C VAL A 74 1.66 -6.46 20.97
N LEU A 75 0.69 -6.48 20.06
CA LEU A 75 -0.72 -6.68 20.39
C LEU A 75 -0.97 -8.05 21.03
N VAL A 76 -0.46 -9.12 20.42
CA VAL A 76 -0.57 -10.49 20.95
C VAL A 76 0.10 -10.56 22.32
N ALA A 77 1.29 -9.98 22.49
CA ALA A 77 1.94 -9.93 23.79
C ALA A 77 1.10 -9.14 24.82
N ALA A 78 0.40 -8.08 24.41
CA ALA A 78 -0.50 -7.33 25.28
C ALA A 78 -1.73 -8.15 25.69
N ILE A 79 -2.36 -8.87 24.75
CA ILE A 79 -3.50 -9.74 25.02
C ILE A 79 -3.11 -10.87 25.98
N ILE A 80 -1.97 -11.53 25.74
CA ILE A 80 -1.47 -12.58 26.62
C ILE A 80 -1.23 -12.04 28.04
N ARG A 81 -0.66 -10.84 28.17
CA ARG A 81 -0.46 -10.17 29.48
C ARG A 81 -1.79 -9.90 30.17
N TRP A 82 -2.78 -9.41 29.43
CA TRP A 82 -4.12 -9.13 29.93
C TRP A 82 -4.81 -10.41 30.43
N MET A 83 -4.81 -11.50 29.63
CA MET A 83 -5.39 -12.79 30.04
C MET A 83 -4.70 -13.39 31.28
N LEU A 84 -3.38 -13.22 31.39
CA LEU A 84 -2.61 -13.72 32.53
C LEU A 84 -2.65 -12.81 33.77
N HIS A 85 -3.42 -11.72 33.75
CA HIS A 85 -3.50 -10.71 34.83
C HIS A 85 -2.12 -10.19 35.26
N ARG A 86 -1.22 -9.98 34.28
CA ARG A 86 0.15 -9.51 34.54
C ARG A 86 0.30 -8.04 34.14
N GLU A 87 0.55 -7.19 35.14
CA GLU A 87 0.69 -5.75 34.94
C GLU A 87 2.03 -5.33 34.32
N GLN A 88 3.10 -6.13 34.50
CA GLN A 88 4.44 -5.77 34.03
C GLN A 88 5.06 -6.83 33.10
N PRO A 89 5.73 -6.40 32.01
CA PRO A 89 6.50 -7.31 31.18
C PRO A 89 7.67 -7.88 31.99
N ARG A 90 7.78 -9.22 32.06
CA ARG A 90 9.00 -9.84 32.60
C ARG A 90 10.17 -9.40 31.71
N PRO A 91 11.28 -8.90 32.29
CA PRO A 91 12.49 -8.72 31.50
C PRO A 91 12.85 -10.08 30.91
N ALA A 92 12.86 -10.19 29.58
CA ALA A 92 13.32 -11.40 28.93
C ALA A 92 14.75 -11.68 29.41
N ARG A 93 15.01 -12.93 29.81
CA ARG A 93 16.34 -13.33 30.25
C ARG A 93 17.32 -13.06 29.10
N VAL A 94 18.55 -12.68 29.42
CA VAL A 94 19.60 -12.43 28.41
C VAL A 94 19.74 -13.61 27.45
N LEU A 95 19.61 -14.84 27.98
CA LEU A 95 19.56 -16.06 27.17
C LEU A 95 18.44 -16.06 26.11
N THR A 96 17.25 -15.58 26.45
CA THR A 96 16.11 -15.53 25.51
C THR A 96 16.39 -14.58 24.33
N TRP A 97 17.10 -13.48 24.58
CA TRP A 97 17.55 -12.57 23.51
C TRP A 97 18.59 -13.21 22.60
N TRP A 98 19.56 -13.94 23.16
CA TRP A 98 20.55 -14.66 22.39
C TRP A 98 19.94 -15.79 21.56
N VAL A 99 19.00 -16.54 22.14
CA VAL A 99 18.26 -17.59 21.42
C VAL A 99 17.46 -16.98 20.26
N LEU A 100 16.74 -15.87 20.50
CA LEU A 100 16.03 -15.18 19.43
C LEU A 100 16.98 -14.68 18.34
N ALA A 101 18.11 -14.09 18.71
CA ALA A 101 19.11 -13.64 17.75
C ALA A 101 19.67 -14.80 16.92
N GLY A 102 19.97 -15.94 17.54
CA GLY A 102 20.41 -17.15 16.85
C GLY A 102 19.36 -17.68 15.87
N ILE A 103 18.11 -17.79 16.31
CA ILE A 103 16.98 -18.20 15.45
C ILE A 103 16.78 -17.21 14.30
N ALA A 104 16.87 -15.91 14.58
CA ALA A 104 16.71 -14.86 13.58
C ALA A 104 17.78 -14.95 12.50
N VAL A 105 19.06 -15.10 12.89
CA VAL A 105 20.16 -15.23 11.94
C VAL A 105 20.03 -16.51 11.13
N ALA A 106 19.89 -17.67 11.79
CA ALA A 106 19.83 -18.97 11.11
C ALA A 106 18.61 -19.06 10.17
N GLY A 107 17.42 -18.66 10.64
CA GLY A 107 16.21 -18.69 9.85
C GLY A 107 16.22 -17.69 8.69
N THR A 108 16.80 -16.51 8.87
CA THR A 108 16.93 -15.52 7.78
C THR A 108 17.91 -16.00 6.71
N VAL A 109 19.04 -16.60 7.09
CA VAL A 109 19.97 -17.20 6.13
C VAL A 109 19.28 -18.31 5.33
N LEU A 110 18.56 -19.22 5.99
CA LEU A 110 17.83 -20.29 5.32
C LEU A 110 16.76 -19.74 4.36
N MET A 111 15.99 -18.75 4.79
CA MET A 111 14.98 -18.11 3.95
C MET A 111 15.58 -17.36 2.75
N LEU A 112 16.75 -16.72 2.91
CA LEU A 112 17.43 -16.06 1.79
C LEU A 112 17.93 -17.06 0.74
N ILE A 113 18.40 -18.23 1.17
CA ILE A 113 18.80 -19.31 0.25
C ILE A 113 17.58 -19.81 -0.54
N TRP A 114 16.46 -20.09 0.14
CA TRP A 114 15.22 -20.50 -0.53
C TRP A 114 14.67 -19.42 -1.46
N PHE A 115 14.65 -18.16 -1.02
CA PHE A 115 14.22 -17.03 -1.81
C PHE A 115 15.06 -16.88 -3.09
N ALA A 116 16.39 -17.00 -2.99
CA ALA A 116 17.28 -16.93 -4.15
C ALA A 116 16.95 -18.03 -5.18
N GLY A 117 16.78 -19.28 -4.72
CA GLY A 117 16.43 -20.40 -5.60
C GLY A 117 15.08 -20.21 -6.30
N TRP A 118 14.03 -19.87 -5.55
CA TRP A 118 12.70 -19.67 -6.13
C TRP A 118 12.63 -18.46 -7.07
N GLN A 119 13.32 -17.36 -6.75
CA GLN A 119 13.33 -16.19 -7.62
C GLN A 119 14.06 -16.46 -8.94
N ASP A 120 15.11 -17.28 -8.92
CA ASP A 120 15.85 -17.65 -10.13
C ASP A 120 15.02 -18.57 -11.03
N GLU A 121 14.35 -19.56 -10.46
CA GLU A 121 13.43 -20.45 -11.17
C GLU A 121 12.26 -19.68 -11.80
N LEU A 122 11.59 -18.82 -11.03
CA LEU A 122 10.48 -18.00 -11.52
C LEU A 122 10.92 -17.06 -12.64
N ARG A 123 12.08 -16.42 -12.51
CA ARG A 123 12.62 -15.51 -13.54
C ARG A 123 13.00 -16.25 -14.81
N THR A 124 13.56 -17.45 -14.68
CA THR A 124 13.86 -18.34 -15.80
C THR A 124 12.58 -18.74 -16.54
N LEU A 125 11.53 -19.15 -15.81
CA LEU A 125 10.22 -19.47 -16.40
C LEU A 125 9.58 -18.27 -17.11
N MET A 126 9.78 -17.07 -16.58
CA MET A 126 9.26 -15.83 -17.15
C MET A 126 10.17 -15.20 -18.21
N GLY A 127 11.29 -15.85 -18.56
CA GLY A 127 12.24 -15.38 -19.59
C GLY A 127 12.94 -14.05 -19.26
N VAL A 128 13.06 -13.70 -17.97
CA VAL A 128 13.68 -12.45 -17.51
C VAL A 128 15.01 -12.70 -16.79
N SER A 129 15.90 -11.71 -16.81
CA SER A 129 17.23 -11.82 -16.18
C SER A 129 17.15 -12.07 -14.68
N GLY A 130 18.03 -12.93 -14.16
CA GLY A 130 18.21 -13.20 -12.74
C GLY A 130 18.51 -11.95 -11.90
N LEU A 131 18.30 -12.05 -10.58
CA LEU A 131 18.64 -10.97 -9.65
C LEU A 131 20.16 -10.80 -9.56
N SER A 132 20.64 -9.57 -9.72
CA SER A 132 22.03 -9.22 -9.42
C SER A 132 22.32 -9.43 -7.93
N ILE A 133 23.56 -9.78 -7.58
CA ILE A 133 24.00 -9.91 -6.18
C ILE A 133 23.82 -8.60 -5.38
N TRP A 134 23.81 -7.45 -6.05
CA TRP A 134 23.53 -6.14 -5.45
C TRP A 134 22.07 -5.95 -5.05
N SER A 135 21.16 -6.79 -5.54
CA SER A 135 19.73 -6.73 -5.21
C SER A 135 19.49 -7.04 -3.73
N TYR A 136 20.21 -8.00 -3.15
CA TYR A 136 20.04 -8.42 -1.75
C TYR A 136 20.37 -7.32 -0.73
N PRO A 137 21.51 -6.60 -0.81
CA PRO A 137 21.77 -5.48 0.09
C PRO A 137 20.80 -4.31 -0.12
N ILE A 138 20.34 -4.06 -1.35
CA ILE A 138 19.30 -3.04 -1.63
C ILE A 138 17.98 -3.41 -0.92
N ILE A 139 17.52 -4.67 -1.05
CA ILE A 139 16.32 -5.16 -0.37
C ILE A 139 16.44 -4.91 1.14
N LEU A 140 17.59 -5.25 1.74
CA LEU A 140 17.82 -5.06 3.17
C LEU A 140 17.73 -3.58 3.58
N VAL A 141 18.45 -2.70 2.88
CA VAL A 141 18.47 -1.26 3.20
C VAL A 141 17.08 -0.66 3.08
N VAL A 142 16.39 -0.93 1.97
CA VAL A 142 15.02 -0.44 1.74
C VAL A 142 14.07 -0.97 2.80
N ALA A 143 14.14 -2.26 3.14
CA ALA A 143 13.30 -2.85 4.18
C ALA A 143 13.52 -2.18 5.54
N VAL A 144 14.76 -1.91 5.93
CA VAL A 144 15.09 -1.20 7.18
C VAL A 144 14.55 0.21 7.18
N VAL A 145 14.75 0.97 6.08
CA VAL A 145 14.24 2.35 5.95
C VAL A 145 12.72 2.36 6.05
N VAL A 146 12.03 1.52 5.28
CA VAL A 146 10.56 1.44 5.28
C VAL A 146 10.03 1.03 6.65
N PHE A 147 10.63 0.01 7.29
CA PHE A 147 10.27 -0.40 8.64
C PHE A 147 10.43 0.75 9.65
N ALA A 148 11.58 1.44 9.62
CA ALA A 148 11.87 2.55 10.52
C ALA A 148 10.89 3.71 10.32
N LEU A 149 10.59 4.06 9.07
CA LEU A 149 9.62 5.12 8.74
C LEU A 149 8.21 4.77 9.22
N LEU A 150 7.72 3.56 8.96
CA LEU A 150 6.38 3.14 9.38
C LEU A 150 6.27 3.09 10.91
N VAL A 151 7.27 2.54 11.59
CA VAL A 151 7.29 2.49 13.06
C VAL A 151 7.39 3.89 13.65
N ALA A 152 8.20 4.79 13.05
CA ALA A 152 8.30 6.18 13.46
C ALA A 152 6.96 6.92 13.29
N LEU A 153 6.28 6.71 12.15
CA LEU A 153 4.97 7.30 11.87
C LEU A 153 3.93 6.85 12.91
N VAL A 154 3.81 5.55 13.17
CA VAL A 154 2.89 5.02 14.18
C VAL A 154 3.21 5.59 15.56
N ARG A 155 4.50 5.68 15.92
CA ARG A 155 4.93 6.27 17.20
C ARG A 155 4.61 7.75 17.29
N ALA A 156 4.76 8.50 16.20
CA ALA A 156 4.39 9.92 16.15
C ALA A 156 2.88 10.09 16.37
N VAL A 157 2.04 9.29 15.72
CA VAL A 157 0.58 9.30 15.93
C VAL A 157 0.22 9.00 17.39
N ILE A 158 0.85 7.99 18.00
CA ILE A 158 0.63 7.67 19.42
C ILE A 158 1.09 8.82 20.33
N ALA A 159 2.23 9.45 20.02
CA ALA A 159 2.75 10.58 20.79
C ALA A 159 1.81 11.79 20.72
N VAL A 160 1.34 12.13 19.52
CA VAL A 160 0.36 13.20 19.30
C VAL A 160 -0.95 12.89 20.04
N THR A 161 -1.45 11.66 19.95
CA THR A 161 -2.67 11.23 20.67
C THR A 161 -2.54 11.40 22.18
N ARG A 162 -1.39 11.00 22.74
CA ARG A 162 -1.12 11.17 24.18
C ARG A 162 -0.97 12.63 24.56
N TRP A 163 -0.32 13.43 23.73
CA TRP A 163 -0.17 14.86 23.94
C TRP A 163 -1.54 15.55 23.94
N VAL A 164 -2.37 15.32 22.92
CA VAL A 164 -3.75 15.83 22.85
C VAL A 164 -4.56 15.38 24.07
N ALA A 165 -4.51 14.10 24.42
CA ALA A 165 -5.21 13.59 25.60
C ALA A 165 -4.75 14.30 26.89
N GLN A 166 -3.45 14.57 27.06
CA GLN A 166 -2.92 15.33 28.20
C GLN A 166 -3.43 16.77 28.22
N LEU A 167 -3.50 17.45 27.08
CA LEU A 167 -4.13 18.78 27.03
C LEU A 167 -5.58 18.71 27.48
N LEU A 168 -6.34 17.71 27.02
CA LEU A 168 -7.75 17.55 27.40
C LEU A 168 -7.95 17.17 28.87
N THR A 169 -6.96 16.58 29.54
CA THR A 169 -7.05 16.29 30.98
C THR A 169 -7.14 17.53 31.86
N THR A 170 -6.83 18.72 31.32
CA THR A 170 -7.03 19.99 32.04
C THR A 170 -8.51 20.35 32.22
N VAL A 171 -9.40 19.78 31.40
CA VAL A 171 -10.84 20.10 31.38
C VAL A 171 -11.72 18.86 31.60
N LEU A 172 -11.28 17.67 31.17
CA LEU A 172 -12.04 16.41 31.25
C LEU A 172 -11.38 15.38 32.18
N PRO A 173 -12.17 14.46 32.79
CA PRO A 173 -11.63 13.30 33.50
C PRO A 173 -10.72 12.44 32.61
N ALA A 174 -9.65 11.88 33.19
CA ALA A 174 -8.57 11.20 32.46
C ALA A 174 -9.04 10.14 31.44
N ARG A 175 -10.06 9.34 31.78
CA ARG A 175 -10.59 8.30 30.89
C ARG A 175 -11.29 8.91 29.66
N VAL A 176 -12.05 9.99 29.86
CA VAL A 176 -12.77 10.68 28.79
C VAL A 176 -11.80 11.46 27.90
N ALA A 177 -10.78 12.08 28.49
CA ALA A 177 -9.74 12.79 27.74
C ALA A 177 -8.95 11.87 26.78
N VAL A 178 -8.65 10.63 27.18
CA VAL A 178 -7.99 9.64 26.32
C VAL A 178 -8.87 9.25 25.13
N VAL A 179 -10.16 8.97 25.38
CA VAL A 179 -11.11 8.59 24.32
C VAL A 179 -11.32 9.77 23.37
N ALA A 180 -11.63 10.96 23.89
CA ALA A 180 -11.85 12.16 23.09
C ALA A 180 -10.60 12.56 22.29
N GLY A 181 -9.42 12.50 22.90
CA GLY A 181 -8.15 12.78 22.21
C GLY A 181 -7.86 11.78 21.08
N SER A 182 -8.18 10.51 21.30
CA SER A 182 -8.02 9.46 20.29
C SER A 182 -8.99 9.64 19.13
N VAL A 183 -10.26 9.97 19.40
CA VAL A 183 -11.26 10.29 18.37
C VAL A 183 -10.84 11.53 17.58
N LEU A 184 -10.37 12.59 18.24
CA LEU A 184 -9.96 13.83 17.59
C LEU A 184 -8.75 13.61 16.67
N VAL A 185 -7.74 12.86 17.12
CA VAL A 185 -6.59 12.51 16.27
C VAL A 185 -6.99 11.57 15.13
N ALA A 186 -7.92 10.64 15.34
CA ALA A 186 -8.44 9.80 14.27
C ALA A 186 -9.19 10.62 13.21
N ILE A 187 -10.06 11.55 13.61
CA ILE A 187 -10.74 12.48 12.69
C ILE A 187 -9.72 13.33 11.94
N ALA A 188 -8.73 13.91 12.64
CA ALA A 188 -7.69 14.70 12.00
C ALA A 188 -6.86 13.88 11.01
N LEU A 189 -6.53 12.63 11.34
CA LEU A 189 -5.82 11.73 10.44
C LEU A 189 -6.66 11.42 9.20
N VAL A 190 -7.95 11.09 9.36
CA VAL A 190 -8.87 10.87 8.24
C VAL A 190 -9.02 12.15 7.41
N ALA A 191 -9.18 13.31 8.03
CA ALA A 191 -9.30 14.59 7.32
C ALA A 191 -8.01 14.99 6.59
N VAL A 192 -6.83 14.65 7.12
CA VAL A 192 -5.55 14.83 6.41
C VAL A 192 -5.44 13.85 5.25
N LEU A 193 -5.81 12.59 5.47
CA LEU A 193 -5.86 11.59 4.39
C LEU A 193 -6.85 12.04 3.32
N ASP A 194 -8.10 12.34 3.62
CA ASP A 194 -9.09 12.80 2.66
C ASP A 194 -8.73 14.16 2.05
N GLY A 195 -8.25 15.13 2.84
CA GLY A 195 -7.88 16.46 2.35
C GLY A 195 -6.68 16.44 1.40
N VAL A 196 -5.64 15.65 1.72
CA VAL A 196 -4.44 15.52 0.89
C VAL A 196 -4.66 14.54 -0.27
N LEU A 197 -5.40 13.45 -0.05
CA LEU A 197 -5.58 12.36 -1.03
C LEU A 197 -6.76 12.61 -1.97
N ALA A 198 -7.85 13.28 -1.55
CA ALA A 198 -9.01 13.53 -2.41
C ALA A 198 -8.98 14.91 -3.07
N ASN A 199 -8.40 15.96 -2.46
CA ASN A 199 -8.33 17.29 -3.09
C ASN A 199 -6.94 17.60 -3.64
N GLY A 200 -5.88 17.31 -2.86
CA GLY A 200 -4.50 17.47 -3.30
C GLY A 200 -4.14 16.52 -4.44
N ALA A 201 -4.34 15.21 -4.24
CA ALA A 201 -3.99 14.22 -5.25
C ALA A 201 -4.92 14.26 -6.47
N MET A 202 -6.24 14.48 -6.36
CA MET A 202 -7.08 14.71 -7.56
C MET A 202 -6.64 15.94 -8.35
N SER A 203 -6.22 17.04 -7.71
CA SER A 203 -5.77 18.22 -8.47
C SER A 203 -4.47 17.96 -9.22
N VAL A 204 -3.52 17.22 -8.63
CA VAL A 204 -2.25 16.83 -9.26
C VAL A 204 -2.47 15.74 -10.31
N LEU A 205 -3.35 14.78 -10.03
CA LEU A 205 -3.74 13.72 -10.97
C LEU A 205 -4.52 14.30 -12.15
N ASN A 206 -5.47 15.21 -11.94
CA ASN A 206 -6.13 15.91 -13.05
C ASN A 206 -5.13 16.72 -13.87
N ASN A 207 -4.18 17.44 -13.25
CA ASN A 207 -3.21 18.22 -14.02
C ASN A 207 -2.20 17.34 -14.78
N THR A 208 -1.74 16.23 -14.17
CA THR A 208 -0.77 15.31 -14.80
C THR A 208 -1.45 14.41 -15.84
N PHE A 209 -2.64 13.89 -15.55
CA PHE A 209 -3.42 13.12 -16.51
C PHE A 209 -3.98 13.99 -17.61
N ALA A 210 -4.35 15.25 -17.37
CA ALA A 210 -4.73 16.17 -18.45
C ALA A 210 -3.54 16.47 -19.35
N ALA A 211 -2.33 16.66 -18.82
CA ALA A 211 -1.12 16.82 -19.63
C ALA A 211 -0.83 15.59 -20.50
N VAL A 212 -0.95 14.38 -19.93
CA VAL A 212 -0.75 13.11 -20.65
C VAL A 212 -1.94 12.75 -21.57
N ASN A 213 -3.16 13.20 -21.28
CA ASN A 213 -4.34 13.02 -22.16
C ASN A 213 -4.35 14.00 -23.33
N GLN A 214 -3.84 15.21 -23.14
CA GLN A 214 -3.71 16.24 -24.17
C GLN A 214 -2.50 16.03 -25.07
N GLU A 215 -1.62 15.08 -24.73
CA GLU A 215 -0.49 14.69 -25.57
C GLU A 215 -1.03 14.04 -26.85
N THR A 216 -1.14 14.89 -27.86
CA THR A 216 -1.59 14.56 -29.22
C THR A 216 -0.36 14.25 -30.03
N ASP A 217 0.31 13.14 -29.69
CA ASP A 217 1.48 12.68 -30.45
C ASP A 217 1.06 12.46 -31.90
N ALA A 218 1.80 13.05 -32.83
CA ALA A 218 1.56 12.96 -34.27
C ALA A 218 1.62 11.52 -34.81
N ASP A 219 2.13 10.57 -34.03
CA ASP A 219 2.29 9.15 -34.40
C ASP A 219 1.07 8.27 -34.12
N ASN A 220 -0.03 8.79 -33.55
CA ASN A 220 -1.25 8.00 -33.32
C ASN A 220 -2.47 8.59 -34.04
N PRO A 221 -2.55 8.44 -35.38
CA PRO A 221 -3.65 8.96 -36.17
C PRO A 221 -4.97 8.27 -35.82
N ALA A 222 -6.08 8.97 -36.04
CA ALA A 222 -7.41 8.40 -35.85
C ALA A 222 -7.60 7.13 -36.70
N PRO A 223 -8.33 6.11 -36.20
CA PRO A 223 -8.65 4.92 -36.95
C PRO A 223 -9.38 5.25 -38.25
N THR A 224 -9.04 4.56 -39.32
CA THR A 224 -9.78 4.65 -40.60
C THR A 224 -10.96 3.69 -40.65
N LEU A 225 -11.07 2.79 -39.68
CA LEU A 225 -12.10 1.74 -39.59
C LEU A 225 -13.36 2.27 -38.87
N PRO A 226 -14.57 2.08 -39.44
CA PRO A 226 -15.82 2.50 -38.80
C PRO A 226 -16.17 1.70 -37.52
N GLU A 227 -15.62 0.50 -37.34
CA GLU A 227 -15.83 -0.38 -36.17
C GLU A 227 -15.09 0.11 -34.90
N ARG A 228 -14.35 1.22 -35.00
CA ARG A 228 -13.49 1.76 -33.95
C ARG A 228 -13.89 3.18 -33.59
N SER A 229 -14.00 3.46 -32.28
CA SER A 229 -14.31 4.82 -31.79
C SER A 229 -13.27 5.86 -32.24
N GLY A 230 -13.74 7.07 -32.55
CA GLY A 230 -12.92 8.12 -33.16
C GLY A 230 -12.63 7.92 -34.66
N GLY A 231 -13.11 6.84 -35.27
CA GLY A 231 -13.09 6.61 -36.71
C GLY A 231 -14.27 7.23 -37.46
N PRO A 232 -14.41 6.98 -38.78
CA PRO A 232 -15.46 7.58 -39.60
C PRO A 232 -16.87 7.30 -39.05
N GLY A 233 -17.64 8.37 -38.82
CA GLY A 233 -19.01 8.31 -38.32
C GLY A 233 -19.16 8.15 -36.80
N SER A 234 -18.06 8.07 -36.04
CA SER A 234 -18.08 7.94 -34.57
C SER A 234 -18.81 9.10 -33.88
N LEU A 235 -19.55 8.80 -32.81
CA LEU A 235 -20.22 9.78 -31.95
C LEU A 235 -19.25 10.47 -30.99
N VAL A 236 -18.03 9.95 -30.86
CA VAL A 236 -16.95 10.50 -30.04
C VAL A 236 -15.79 10.94 -30.92
N THR A 237 -15.14 12.05 -30.54
CA THR A 237 -13.98 12.54 -31.29
C THR A 237 -12.74 11.76 -30.88
N TRP A 238 -11.76 11.63 -31.79
CA TRP A 238 -10.48 10.97 -31.47
C TRP A 238 -9.79 11.59 -30.25
N ASP A 239 -9.91 12.91 -30.09
CA ASP A 239 -9.32 13.64 -28.97
C ASP A 239 -10.06 13.40 -27.64
N SER A 240 -11.37 13.14 -27.65
CA SER A 240 -12.14 12.94 -26.41
C SER A 240 -11.89 11.57 -25.74
N LEU A 241 -11.26 10.63 -26.46
CA LEU A 241 -10.94 9.29 -25.93
C LEU A 241 -9.82 9.31 -24.87
N GLY A 242 -8.98 10.35 -24.88
CA GLY A 242 -7.75 10.38 -24.08
C GLY A 242 -6.72 9.36 -24.54
N ARG A 243 -5.52 9.39 -23.95
CA ARG A 243 -4.37 8.60 -24.44
C ARG A 243 -4.61 7.09 -24.37
N GLN A 244 -5.13 6.59 -23.26
CA GLN A 244 -5.36 5.15 -23.09
C GLN A 244 -6.51 4.64 -23.96
N GLY A 245 -7.56 5.43 -24.15
CA GLY A 245 -8.64 5.12 -25.09
C GLY A 245 -8.13 5.02 -26.53
N ARG A 246 -7.30 5.99 -26.96
CA ARG A 246 -6.64 5.98 -28.27
C ARG A 246 -5.75 4.75 -28.46
N ILE A 247 -4.98 4.36 -27.46
CA ILE A 247 -4.17 3.13 -27.49
C ILE A 247 -5.06 1.89 -27.57
N PHE A 248 -6.13 1.81 -26.78
CA PHE A 248 -7.02 0.65 -26.77
C PHE A 248 -7.72 0.44 -28.12
N VAL A 249 -8.25 1.52 -28.70
CA VAL A 249 -9.00 1.48 -29.96
C VAL A 249 -8.08 1.38 -31.18
N GLY A 250 -6.90 2.01 -31.13
CA GLY A 250 -5.90 1.94 -32.21
C GLY A 250 -5.27 0.56 -32.38
N ASN A 251 -5.24 -0.24 -31.32
CA ASN A 251 -4.68 -1.59 -31.33
C ASN A 251 -5.77 -2.67 -31.43
N GLY A 252 -5.34 -3.91 -31.60
CA GLY A 252 -6.20 -5.09 -31.68
C GLY A 252 -5.78 -6.01 -32.83
N PRO A 253 -6.21 -7.27 -32.80
CA PRO A 253 -5.88 -8.22 -33.85
C PRO A 253 -6.54 -7.80 -35.16
N THR A 254 -5.84 -8.04 -36.27
CA THR A 254 -6.40 -7.83 -37.60
C THR A 254 -7.25 -9.02 -38.03
N VAL A 255 -8.12 -8.83 -39.02
CA VAL A 255 -8.94 -9.92 -39.57
C VAL A 255 -8.06 -11.06 -40.08
N GLU A 256 -6.90 -10.76 -40.64
CA GLU A 256 -5.93 -11.75 -41.12
C GLU A 256 -5.39 -12.60 -39.96
N GLN A 257 -4.96 -11.97 -38.86
CA GLN A 257 -4.46 -12.67 -37.67
C GLN A 257 -5.51 -13.57 -37.04
N LEU A 258 -6.76 -13.11 -36.98
CA LEU A 258 -7.89 -13.89 -36.46
C LEU A 258 -8.24 -15.06 -37.38
N THR A 259 -8.23 -14.82 -38.69
CA THR A 259 -8.52 -15.85 -39.71
C THR A 259 -7.46 -16.94 -39.71
N GLU A 260 -6.19 -16.55 -39.62
CA GLU A 260 -5.06 -17.47 -39.52
C GLU A 260 -5.15 -18.34 -38.25
N PHE A 261 -5.43 -17.73 -37.10
CA PHE A 261 -5.54 -18.45 -35.83
C PHE A 261 -6.72 -19.43 -35.80
N ASN A 262 -7.89 -19.01 -36.30
CA ASN A 262 -9.12 -19.82 -36.23
C ASN A 262 -9.31 -20.77 -37.42
N GLY A 263 -8.52 -20.64 -38.49
CA GLY A 263 -8.64 -21.46 -39.71
C GLY A 263 -9.94 -21.24 -40.49
N ARG A 264 -10.67 -20.14 -40.22
CA ARG A 264 -11.93 -19.76 -40.86
C ARG A 264 -12.00 -18.24 -41.00
N PRO A 265 -12.73 -17.69 -41.99
CA PRO A 265 -12.88 -16.25 -42.16
C PRO A 265 -13.38 -15.57 -40.88
N ALA A 266 -12.64 -14.59 -40.39
CA ALA A 266 -13.01 -13.78 -39.23
C ALA A 266 -13.71 -12.49 -39.65
N MET A 267 -14.49 -11.91 -38.72
CA MET A 267 -15.07 -10.57 -38.88
C MET A 267 -14.21 -9.54 -38.13
N MET A 268 -14.19 -8.30 -38.59
CA MET A 268 -13.45 -7.22 -37.93
C MET A 268 -13.99 -6.98 -36.51
N PRO A 269 -13.17 -7.08 -35.44
CA PRO A 269 -13.61 -6.76 -34.09
C PRO A 269 -14.07 -5.30 -33.95
N ILE A 270 -15.09 -5.09 -33.10
CA ILE A 270 -15.56 -3.75 -32.73
C ILE A 270 -14.93 -3.37 -31.40
N ARG A 271 -14.33 -2.17 -31.36
CA ARG A 271 -13.78 -1.61 -30.13
C ARG A 271 -14.36 -0.22 -29.91
N THR A 272 -15.27 -0.13 -28.96
CA THR A 272 -15.88 1.14 -28.54
C THR A 272 -15.32 1.61 -27.21
N TYR A 273 -15.04 2.91 -27.12
CA TYR A 273 -14.48 3.52 -25.93
C TYR A 273 -15.01 4.95 -25.77
N THR A 274 -15.34 5.34 -24.54
CA THR A 274 -15.69 6.72 -24.17
C THR A 274 -14.72 7.21 -23.10
N GLY A 275 -13.98 8.27 -23.39
CA GLY A 275 -13.10 8.90 -22.41
C GLY A 275 -13.84 9.90 -21.51
N LEU A 276 -13.20 10.32 -20.42
CA LEU A 276 -13.73 11.30 -19.46
C LEU A 276 -14.14 12.65 -20.06
N ALA A 277 -13.60 12.99 -21.23
CA ALA A 277 -13.92 14.23 -21.95
C ALA A 277 -15.07 14.03 -22.96
N SER A 278 -15.67 12.84 -23.02
CA SER A 278 -16.71 12.52 -24.02
C SER A 278 -18.11 12.92 -23.55
N ALA A 279 -18.35 13.06 -22.24
CA ALA A 279 -19.62 13.53 -21.68
C ALA A 279 -19.43 14.15 -20.29
N GLU A 280 -20.40 14.93 -19.80
CA GLU A 280 -20.30 15.66 -18.52
C GLU A 280 -20.57 14.79 -17.28
N THR A 281 -21.25 13.65 -17.46
CA THR A 281 -21.62 12.76 -16.34
C THR A 281 -21.36 11.30 -16.70
N VAL A 282 -21.07 10.49 -15.68
CA VAL A 282 -20.85 9.04 -15.85
C VAL A 282 -22.03 8.35 -16.54
N ARG A 283 -23.26 8.80 -16.30
CA ARG A 283 -24.45 8.25 -16.97
C ARG A 283 -24.47 8.61 -18.44
N ALA A 284 -24.19 9.87 -18.77
CA ALA A 284 -24.11 10.32 -20.16
C ALA A 284 -22.95 9.64 -20.92
N GLU A 285 -21.81 9.40 -20.27
CA GLU A 285 -20.70 8.62 -20.85
C GLU A 285 -21.12 7.19 -21.15
N ALA A 286 -21.82 6.53 -20.23
CA ALA A 286 -22.30 5.16 -20.44
C ALA A 286 -23.35 5.08 -21.57
N GLU A 287 -24.29 6.03 -21.62
CA GLU A 287 -25.27 6.13 -22.72
C GLU A 287 -24.59 6.37 -24.06
N LEU A 288 -23.57 7.23 -24.10
CA LEU A 288 -22.76 7.48 -25.29
C LEU A 288 -21.96 6.25 -25.72
N ALA A 289 -21.43 5.48 -24.77
CA ALA A 289 -20.71 4.24 -25.06
C ALA A 289 -21.62 3.18 -25.69
N VAL A 290 -22.85 3.06 -25.18
CA VAL A 290 -23.86 2.15 -25.74
C VAL A 290 -24.28 2.61 -27.13
N ALA A 291 -24.52 3.91 -27.33
CA ALA A 291 -24.87 4.45 -28.65
C ALA A 291 -23.73 4.27 -29.67
N GLU A 292 -22.48 4.44 -29.24
CA GLU A 292 -21.31 4.23 -30.09
C GLU A 292 -21.13 2.73 -30.44
N LEU A 293 -21.42 1.84 -29.50
CA LEU A 293 -21.44 0.39 -29.73
C LEU A 293 -22.52 -0.01 -30.72
N ASP A 294 -23.74 0.54 -30.57
CA ASP A 294 -24.84 0.31 -31.49
C ASP A 294 -24.49 0.77 -32.91
N ARG A 295 -23.97 1.99 -33.03
CA ARG A 295 -23.50 2.57 -34.30
C ARG A 295 -22.48 1.68 -35.00
N ALA A 296 -21.56 1.08 -34.25
CA ALA A 296 -20.53 0.20 -34.80
C ALA A 296 -21.05 -1.21 -35.17
N GLY A 297 -22.33 -1.53 -34.92
CA GLY A 297 -22.91 -2.85 -35.15
C GLY A 297 -22.61 -3.85 -34.04
N GLY A 298 -22.39 -3.36 -32.82
CA GLY A 298 -22.00 -4.19 -31.67
C GLY A 298 -23.09 -5.18 -31.24
N PHE A 299 -24.37 -4.80 -31.39
CA PHE A 299 -25.49 -5.67 -31.06
C PHE A 299 -25.76 -6.77 -32.10
N ASP A 300 -25.12 -6.69 -33.27
CA ASP A 300 -25.13 -7.78 -34.27
C ASP A 300 -24.06 -8.85 -33.98
N ARG A 301 -23.23 -8.66 -32.95
CA ARG A 301 -22.18 -9.61 -32.57
C ARG A 301 -22.70 -10.64 -31.58
N ALA A 302 -22.15 -11.86 -31.65
CA ALA A 302 -22.52 -12.95 -30.76
C ALA A 302 -22.12 -12.71 -29.29
N VAL A 303 -21.08 -11.89 -29.07
CA VAL A 303 -20.55 -11.59 -27.74
C VAL A 303 -20.26 -10.11 -27.62
N ILE A 304 -20.67 -9.54 -26.48
CA ILE A 304 -20.36 -8.16 -26.09
C ILE A 304 -19.56 -8.23 -24.79
N GLY A 305 -18.35 -7.67 -24.82
CA GLY A 305 -17.50 -7.51 -23.64
C GLY A 305 -17.67 -6.11 -23.04
N VAL A 306 -18.01 -6.04 -21.76
CA VAL A 306 -18.07 -4.76 -21.02
C VAL A 306 -16.89 -4.69 -20.07
N ALA A 307 -16.08 -3.64 -20.20
CA ALA A 307 -14.92 -3.41 -19.35
C ALA A 307 -14.99 -2.01 -18.72
N THR A 308 -14.66 -1.93 -17.43
CA THR A 308 -14.43 -0.67 -16.73
C THR A 308 -12.94 -0.34 -16.73
N THR A 309 -12.60 0.93 -16.93
CA THR A 309 -11.21 1.38 -16.96
C THR A 309 -10.65 1.61 -15.56
N THR A 310 -9.32 1.59 -15.42
CA THR A 310 -8.66 2.14 -14.23
C THR A 310 -8.71 3.67 -14.22
N GLY A 311 -8.26 4.32 -13.14
CA GLY A 311 -8.24 5.79 -13.03
C GLY A 311 -7.44 6.53 -14.11
N THR A 312 -6.65 5.82 -14.92
CA THR A 312 -5.93 6.38 -16.09
C THR A 312 -6.65 6.15 -17.42
N GLY A 313 -7.80 5.47 -17.43
CA GLY A 313 -8.47 5.03 -18.66
C GLY A 313 -7.93 3.70 -19.23
N TRP A 314 -7.02 3.01 -18.54
CA TRP A 314 -6.39 1.81 -19.08
C TRP A 314 -7.31 0.58 -19.03
N ILE A 315 -7.29 -0.19 -20.13
CA ILE A 315 -7.92 -1.51 -20.27
C ILE A 315 -6.84 -2.51 -20.69
N ASN A 316 -6.88 -3.71 -20.11
CA ASN A 316 -5.98 -4.79 -20.51
C ASN A 316 -6.33 -5.29 -21.92
N GLN A 317 -5.48 -4.99 -22.90
CA GLN A 317 -5.67 -5.41 -24.28
C GLN A 317 -5.71 -6.94 -24.43
N SER A 318 -4.91 -7.69 -23.68
CA SER A 318 -4.89 -9.15 -23.77
C SER A 318 -6.23 -9.75 -23.37
N THR A 319 -6.92 -9.15 -22.41
CA THR A 319 -8.26 -9.59 -21.99
C THR A 319 -9.29 -9.34 -23.09
N ALA A 320 -9.26 -8.16 -23.73
CA ALA A 320 -10.15 -7.85 -24.85
C ALA A 320 -9.85 -8.73 -26.07
N SER A 321 -8.57 -8.81 -26.46
CA SER A 321 -8.13 -9.61 -27.60
C SER A 321 -8.42 -11.10 -27.42
N ALA A 322 -8.34 -11.64 -26.20
CA ALA A 322 -8.70 -13.04 -25.97
C ALA A 322 -10.15 -13.34 -26.38
N LEU A 323 -11.10 -12.43 -26.10
CA LEU A 323 -12.48 -12.59 -26.58
C LEU A 323 -12.56 -12.54 -28.11
N GLU A 324 -11.83 -11.62 -28.73
CA GLU A 324 -11.80 -11.47 -30.20
C GLU A 324 -11.16 -12.67 -30.92
N TYR A 325 -10.23 -13.38 -30.27
CA TYR A 325 -9.68 -14.64 -30.80
C TYR A 325 -10.63 -15.83 -30.63
N LEU A 326 -11.44 -15.83 -29.56
CA LEU A 326 -12.33 -16.95 -29.22
C LEU A 326 -13.64 -16.99 -30.02
N TYR A 327 -14.17 -15.82 -30.43
CA TYR A 327 -15.47 -15.68 -31.08
C TYR A 327 -15.35 -15.11 -32.48
#